data_AF-A0A353PKH4-F1
#
_entry.id   AF-A0A353PKH4-F1
#
_cell.length_a   1.000
_cell.length_b   1.000
_cell.length_c   1.000
_cell.angle_alpha   90.00
_cell.angle_beta   90.00
_cell.angle_gamma   90.00
#
_symmetry.space_group_name_H-M   'P 1'
#
loop_
_entity.id
_entity.type
_entity.pdbx_description
1 polymer ?
#
loop_
_entity_poly.entity_id
_entity_poly.type
_entity_poly.pdbx_seq_one_letter_code
_entity_poly.pdbx_strand_id
1 'polypeptide(L)'
;MKLDYKKTFYVGLAFFIITIFWQTYDSIITKILIDKFGLNQTWSGVVMALDNVLALFMLPLFGAISDRTNHKLGRRTPYVIVGTVVAAFAFIGLSFVDNIQTTRIQNTDIVNQYEELVDSPDDVRLSIVFWNGLIDDMEAERAAALSGDVISQSRYENWEANTLEPMQSIIDGEVAGNLEVGELSYLDGYYHSYLSDLAWEVTVQNPMNFVVFVFILLIALISMSVFRSPAVSLMPDVTMKPLRSKANAIINLMGAAAGVTSLIILTLFGLGGKSYVSYLAAFITVGLVMLLVLLVFLWKVNEPKMVKERIALDAKFGLTENEEDV
;
A
#
# COMPACT_ATOMS: atom_id res chain seq x y z
N MET A 1 -2.21 38.68 14.51
CA MET A 1 -2.74 37.66 13.57
C MET A 1 -3.03 36.37 14.32
N LYS A 2 -4.14 35.67 14.06
CA LYS A 2 -4.44 34.35 14.66
C LYS A 2 -4.88 33.38 13.55
N LEU A 3 -4.52 32.11 13.68
CA LEU A 3 -4.92 31.05 12.75
C LEU A 3 -6.36 30.65 13.01
N ASP A 4 -7.13 30.46 11.94
CA ASP A 4 -8.43 29.81 12.02
C ASP A 4 -8.21 28.29 12.05
N TYR A 5 -8.07 27.74 13.26
CA TYR A 5 -7.84 26.31 13.50
C TYR A 5 -8.96 25.46 12.93
N LYS A 6 -10.21 25.94 12.94
CA LYS A 6 -11.37 25.20 12.44
C LYS A 6 -11.30 25.04 10.92
N LYS A 7 -11.02 26.12 10.18
CA LYS A 7 -10.84 26.04 8.72
C LYS A 7 -9.64 25.19 8.35
N THR A 8 -8.54 25.38 9.07
CA THR A 8 -7.31 24.62 8.82
C THR A 8 -7.50 23.13 9.03
N PHE A 9 -8.21 22.73 10.08
CA PHE A 9 -8.59 21.34 10.32
C PHE A 9 -9.38 20.74 9.15
N TYR A 10 -10.40 21.45 8.66
CA TYR A 10 -11.19 20.97 7.52
C TYR A 10 -10.39 20.89 6.22
N VAL A 11 -9.48 21.82 5.96
CA VAL A 11 -8.55 21.75 4.82
C VAL A 11 -7.60 20.55 4.99
N GLY A 12 -7.16 20.28 6.21
CA GLY A 12 -6.34 19.12 6.56
C GLY A 12 -7.00 17.76 6.33
N LEU A 13 -8.34 17.69 6.15
CA LEU A 13 -9.02 16.46 5.75
C LEU A 13 -8.56 15.96 4.38
N ALA A 14 -8.11 16.83 3.47
CA ALA A 14 -7.49 16.40 2.23
C ALA A 14 -6.24 15.55 2.50
N PHE A 15 -5.39 15.98 3.43
CA PHE A 15 -4.21 15.21 3.82
C PHE A 15 -4.56 13.93 4.57
N PHE A 16 -5.63 13.93 5.36
CA PHE A 16 -6.16 12.70 5.95
C PHE A 16 -6.47 11.64 4.87
N ILE A 17 -7.19 12.04 3.80
CA ILE A 17 -7.52 11.14 2.68
C ILE A 17 -6.24 10.65 1.98
N ILE A 18 -5.27 11.55 1.75
CA ILE A 18 -3.99 11.18 1.15
C ILE A 18 -3.29 10.11 1.99
N THR A 19 -3.14 10.37 3.29
CA THR A 19 -2.35 9.51 4.17
C THR A 19 -3.04 8.18 4.45
N ILE A 20 -4.37 8.13 4.61
CA ILE A 20 -5.06 6.85 4.85
C ILE A 20 -4.91 5.92 3.64
N PHE A 21 -4.99 6.46 2.42
CA PHE A 21 -4.73 5.70 1.20
C PHE A 21 -3.32 5.12 1.19
N TRP A 22 -2.29 5.97 1.36
CA TRP A 22 -0.89 5.53 1.28
C TRP A 22 -0.53 4.54 2.38
N GLN A 23 -0.97 4.80 3.61
CA GLN A 23 -0.70 3.88 4.72
C GLN A 23 -1.31 2.49 4.47
N THR A 24 -2.54 2.45 3.94
CA THR A 24 -3.16 1.17 3.59
C THR A 24 -2.48 0.52 2.38
N TYR A 25 -2.15 1.30 1.36
CA TYR A 25 -1.43 0.85 0.16
C TYR A 25 -0.09 0.19 0.53
N ASP A 26 0.77 0.90 1.26
CA ASP A 26 2.11 0.42 1.65
C ASP A 26 2.05 -0.81 2.55
N SER A 27 1.02 -0.93 3.39
CA SER A 27 0.88 -2.04 4.33
C SER A 27 0.32 -3.31 3.69
N ILE A 28 -0.51 -3.18 2.63
CA ILE A 28 -1.27 -4.30 2.06
C ILE A 28 -0.74 -4.72 0.68
N ILE A 29 -0.45 -3.77 -0.22
CA ILE A 29 -0.21 -4.09 -1.64
C ILE A 29 1.02 -4.97 -1.81
N THR A 30 2.12 -4.67 -1.11
CA THR A 30 3.33 -5.51 -1.12
C THR A 30 3.01 -6.96 -0.74
N LYS A 31 2.20 -7.16 0.32
CA LYS A 31 1.80 -8.49 0.76
C LYS A 31 0.93 -9.20 -0.27
N ILE A 32 0.01 -8.49 -0.91
CA ILE A 32 -0.81 -9.08 -2.00
C ILE A 32 0.08 -9.52 -3.16
N LEU A 33 1.05 -8.69 -3.55
CA LEU A 33 1.95 -9.00 -4.65
C LEU A 33 2.83 -10.22 -4.35
N ILE A 34 3.42 -10.28 -3.16
CA ILE A 34 4.32 -11.37 -2.76
C ILE A 34 3.54 -12.62 -2.37
N ASP A 35 2.66 -12.54 -1.38
CA ASP A 35 2.01 -13.72 -0.80
C ASP A 35 1.00 -14.30 -1.78
N LYS A 36 0.13 -13.48 -2.39
CA LYS A 36 -1.01 -14.02 -3.17
C LYS A 36 -0.73 -14.14 -4.66
N PHE A 37 -0.03 -13.16 -5.23
CA PHE A 37 0.34 -13.21 -6.63
C PHE A 37 1.68 -13.93 -6.85
N GLY A 38 2.53 -14.09 -5.83
CA GLY A 38 3.79 -14.83 -5.95
C GLY A 38 4.93 -14.03 -6.58
N LEU A 39 4.87 -12.69 -6.57
CA LEU A 39 5.97 -11.89 -7.10
C LEU A 39 7.18 -11.98 -6.16
N ASN A 40 8.34 -12.24 -6.74
CA ASN A 40 9.59 -12.12 -5.99
C ASN A 40 9.81 -10.67 -5.48
N GLN A 41 10.73 -10.53 -4.52
CA GLN A 41 11.01 -9.25 -3.86
C GLN A 41 11.40 -8.14 -4.86
N THR A 42 12.13 -8.48 -5.93
CA THR A 42 12.55 -7.52 -6.95
C THR A 42 11.37 -6.96 -7.72
N TRP A 43 10.50 -7.82 -8.26
CA TRP A 43 9.34 -7.39 -9.06
C TRP A 43 8.28 -6.71 -8.20
N SER A 44 8.07 -7.19 -6.98
CA SER A 44 7.26 -6.50 -5.97
C SER A 44 7.79 -5.08 -5.72
N GLY A 45 9.09 -4.94 -5.49
CA GLY A 45 9.75 -3.63 -5.31
C GLY A 45 9.61 -2.71 -6.53
N VAL A 46 9.69 -3.24 -7.75
CA VAL A 46 9.45 -2.47 -8.98
C VAL A 46 8.01 -1.93 -9.02
N VAL A 47 7.02 -2.76 -8.71
CA VAL A 47 5.61 -2.32 -8.66
C VAL A 47 5.42 -1.26 -7.57
N MET A 48 6.01 -1.47 -6.39
CA MET A 48 5.93 -0.50 -5.29
C MET A 48 6.59 0.83 -5.65
N ALA A 49 7.67 0.84 -6.44
CA ALA A 49 8.34 2.07 -6.86
C ALA A 49 7.61 2.84 -7.97
N LEU A 50 6.57 2.27 -8.60
CA LEU A 50 5.82 2.93 -9.68
C LEU A 50 5.20 4.25 -9.21
N ASP A 51 4.76 4.34 -7.96
CA ASP A 51 4.18 5.57 -7.42
C ASP A 51 5.16 6.74 -7.44
N ASN A 52 6.41 6.50 -7.06
CA ASN A 52 7.48 7.48 -7.00
C ASN A 52 7.89 7.92 -8.40
N VAL A 53 7.95 6.98 -9.35
CA VAL A 53 8.20 7.26 -10.76
C VAL A 53 7.06 8.12 -11.34
N LEU A 54 5.80 7.77 -11.07
CA LEU A 54 4.65 8.58 -11.50
C LEU A 54 4.70 9.97 -10.88
N ALA A 55 5.03 10.07 -9.59
CA ALA A 55 5.08 11.33 -8.86
C ALA A 55 6.06 12.34 -9.48
N LEU A 56 7.21 11.87 -10.00
CA LEU A 56 8.21 12.72 -10.67
C LEU A 56 7.62 13.56 -11.80
N PHE A 57 6.71 12.99 -12.60
CA PHE A 57 6.10 13.67 -13.73
C PHE A 57 4.72 14.25 -13.39
N MET A 58 3.93 13.51 -12.61
CA MET A 58 2.53 13.84 -12.34
C MET A 58 2.39 15.00 -11.35
N LEU A 59 3.27 15.14 -10.35
CA LEU A 59 3.15 16.23 -9.38
C LEU A 59 3.37 17.61 -10.01
N PRO A 60 4.44 17.85 -10.81
CA PRO A 60 4.59 19.11 -11.54
C PRO A 60 3.46 19.35 -12.55
N LEU A 61 3.07 18.29 -13.29
CA LEU A 61 2.02 18.37 -14.30
C LEU A 61 0.68 18.81 -13.70
N PHE A 62 0.19 18.11 -12.67
CA PHE A 62 -1.09 18.44 -12.03
C PHE A 62 -1.01 19.69 -11.14
N GLY A 63 0.18 20.08 -10.69
CA GLY A 63 0.41 21.38 -10.09
C GLY A 63 0.09 22.51 -11.07
N ALA A 64 0.77 22.50 -12.23
CA ALA A 64 0.60 23.52 -13.26
C ALA A 64 -0.81 23.51 -13.90
N ILE A 65 -1.40 22.33 -14.09
CA ILE A 65 -2.76 22.20 -14.63
C ILE A 65 -3.79 22.74 -13.63
N SER A 66 -3.67 22.38 -12.35
CA SER A 66 -4.61 22.89 -11.33
C SER A 66 -4.47 24.39 -11.12
N ASP A 67 -3.27 24.97 -11.29
CA ASP A 67 -3.09 26.41 -11.26
C ASP A 67 -3.95 27.13 -12.30
N ARG A 68 -4.08 26.60 -13.51
CA ARG A 68 -4.81 27.27 -14.60
C ARG A 68 -6.31 27.01 -14.59
N THR A 69 -6.80 26.21 -13.64
CA THR A 69 -8.18 25.75 -13.62
C THR A 69 -9.12 26.82 -13.08
N ASN A 70 -10.14 27.20 -13.86
CA ASN A 70 -11.20 28.08 -13.40
C ASN A 70 -12.52 27.31 -13.27
N HIS A 71 -12.78 26.77 -12.07
CA HIS A 71 -14.00 26.01 -11.77
C HIS A 71 -14.76 26.66 -10.60
N LYS A 72 -16.08 26.47 -10.56
CA LYS A 72 -16.99 27.07 -9.55
C LYS A 72 -16.64 26.68 -8.10
N LEU A 73 -16.04 25.51 -7.92
CA LEU A 73 -15.61 24.99 -6.62
C LEU A 73 -14.21 25.44 -6.21
N GLY A 74 -13.49 26.18 -7.05
CA GLY A 74 -12.09 26.55 -6.84
C GLY A 74 -11.15 25.94 -7.88
N ARG A 75 -9.87 26.28 -7.78
CA ARG A 75 -8.78 25.82 -8.66
C ARG A 75 -8.36 24.40 -8.31
N ARG A 76 -8.30 24.06 -7.01
CA ARG A 76 -7.76 22.78 -6.51
C ARG A 76 -8.82 21.74 -6.24
N THR A 77 -9.96 22.16 -5.70
CA THR A 77 -11.04 21.29 -5.22
C THR A 77 -11.54 20.28 -6.27
N PRO A 78 -11.67 20.58 -7.58
CA PRO A 78 -12.08 19.59 -8.57
C PRO A 78 -11.14 18.37 -8.66
N TYR A 79 -9.83 18.59 -8.55
CA TYR A 79 -8.83 17.52 -8.58
C TYR A 79 -8.87 16.67 -7.31
N VAL A 80 -9.14 17.30 -6.16
CA VAL A 80 -9.39 16.59 -4.90
C VAL A 80 -10.58 15.65 -5.06
N ILE A 81 -11.67 16.10 -5.68
CA ILE A 81 -12.86 15.28 -5.91
C ILE A 81 -12.56 14.12 -6.85
N VAL A 82 -12.11 14.41 -8.06
CA VAL A 82 -11.90 13.39 -9.11
C VAL A 82 -10.87 12.37 -8.64
N GLY A 83 -9.73 12.82 -8.12
CA GLY A 83 -8.68 11.92 -7.67
C GLY A 83 -9.12 11.05 -6.49
N THR A 84 -9.82 11.62 -5.49
CA THR A 84 -10.32 10.83 -4.36
C THR A 84 -11.37 9.82 -4.78
N VAL A 85 -12.35 10.23 -5.59
CA VAL A 85 -13.46 9.35 -6.01
C VAL A 85 -12.94 8.19 -6.84
N VAL A 86 -12.12 8.47 -7.85
CA VAL A 86 -11.56 7.41 -8.70
C VAL A 86 -10.61 6.52 -7.90
N ALA A 87 -9.75 7.08 -7.04
CA ALA A 87 -8.87 6.30 -6.18
C ALA A 87 -9.67 5.39 -5.24
N ALA A 88 -10.72 5.90 -4.56
CA ALA A 88 -11.53 5.11 -3.64
C ALA A 88 -12.22 3.94 -4.35
N PHE A 89 -12.82 4.16 -5.53
CA PHE A 89 -13.43 3.08 -6.30
C PHE A 89 -12.41 2.11 -6.88
N ALA A 90 -11.25 2.58 -7.32
CA ALA A 90 -10.16 1.70 -7.76
C ALA A 90 -9.63 0.84 -6.59
N PHE A 91 -9.50 1.42 -5.40
CA PHE A 91 -9.06 0.70 -4.19
C PHE A 91 -10.06 -0.37 -3.75
N ILE A 92 -11.36 -0.06 -3.83
CA ILE A 92 -12.43 -1.05 -3.65
C ILE A 92 -12.37 -2.10 -4.78
N GLY A 93 -12.10 -1.71 -6.01
CA GLY A 93 -11.92 -2.59 -7.16
C GLY A 93 -10.79 -3.61 -6.96
N LEU A 94 -9.63 -3.16 -6.45
CA LEU A 94 -8.49 -4.03 -6.11
C LEU A 94 -8.90 -5.14 -5.16
N SER A 95 -9.78 -4.84 -4.21
CA SER A 95 -10.25 -5.78 -3.20
C SER A 95 -11.00 -6.98 -3.80
N PHE A 96 -11.74 -6.79 -4.88
CA PHE A 96 -12.44 -7.89 -5.56
C PHE A 96 -11.48 -8.78 -6.34
N VAL A 97 -10.51 -8.17 -7.02
CA VAL A 97 -9.50 -8.87 -7.82
C VAL A 97 -8.53 -9.66 -6.92
N ASP A 98 -8.13 -9.05 -5.80
CA ASP A 98 -7.41 -9.70 -4.70
C ASP A 98 -8.20 -10.88 -4.12
N ASN A 99 -9.50 -10.71 -3.88
CA ASN A 99 -10.33 -11.78 -3.32
C ASN A 99 -10.47 -12.97 -4.29
N ILE A 100 -10.56 -12.72 -5.60
CA ILE A 100 -10.54 -13.78 -6.61
C ILE A 100 -9.23 -14.57 -6.52
N GLN A 101 -8.09 -13.90 -6.39
CA GLN A 101 -6.80 -14.57 -6.21
C GLN A 101 -6.76 -15.36 -4.90
N THR A 102 -7.25 -14.76 -3.82
CA THR A 102 -7.31 -15.37 -2.48
C THR A 102 -8.07 -16.69 -2.51
N THR A 103 -9.24 -16.73 -3.17
CA THR A 103 -10.02 -17.97 -3.31
C THR A 103 -9.26 -19.04 -4.11
N ARG A 104 -8.46 -18.66 -5.11
CA ARG A 104 -7.64 -19.63 -5.85
C ARG A 104 -6.55 -20.23 -4.97
N ILE A 105 -5.87 -19.40 -4.19
CA ILE A 105 -4.86 -19.86 -3.23
C ILE A 105 -5.48 -20.74 -2.15
N GLN A 106 -6.69 -20.41 -1.65
CA GLN A 106 -7.41 -21.24 -0.67
C GLN A 106 -7.83 -22.61 -1.20
N ASN A 107 -7.89 -22.81 -2.52
CA ASN A 107 -8.15 -24.12 -3.12
C ASN A 107 -6.87 -24.96 -3.28
N THR A 108 -5.71 -24.42 -2.87
CA THR A 108 -4.42 -25.12 -2.83
C THR A 108 -4.02 -25.39 -1.39
N ASP A 109 -2.95 -26.16 -1.20
CA ASP A 109 -2.44 -26.48 0.13
C ASP A 109 -1.54 -25.37 0.73
N ILE A 110 -1.25 -24.30 -0.03
CA ILE A 110 -0.39 -23.18 0.38
C ILE A 110 -0.82 -22.58 1.72
N VAL A 111 -2.13 -22.44 1.94
CA VAL A 111 -2.66 -21.86 3.18
C VAL A 111 -2.39 -22.79 4.37
N ASN A 112 -2.61 -24.09 4.22
CA ASN A 112 -2.34 -25.06 5.28
C ASN A 112 -0.84 -25.11 5.60
N GLN A 113 0.01 -25.11 4.58
CA GLN A 113 1.48 -25.09 4.72
C GLN A 113 1.98 -23.82 5.43
N TYR A 114 1.36 -22.67 5.14
CA TYR A 114 1.65 -21.43 5.84
C TYR A 114 1.19 -21.46 7.31
N GLU A 115 -0.03 -21.93 7.56
CA GLU A 115 -0.60 -22.03 8.91
C GLU A 115 0.19 -23.01 9.77
N GLU A 116 0.65 -24.13 9.21
CA GLU A 116 1.53 -25.09 9.90
C GLU A 116 2.83 -24.44 10.36
N LEU A 117 3.47 -23.62 9.52
CA LEU A 117 4.67 -22.88 9.92
C LEU A 117 4.37 -21.83 10.99
N VAL A 118 3.35 -21.01 10.81
CA VAL A 118 3.12 -19.83 11.66
C VAL A 118 2.48 -20.18 13.01
N ASP A 119 1.64 -21.21 13.05
CA ASP A 119 0.98 -21.66 14.30
C ASP A 119 1.85 -22.64 15.10
N SER A 120 2.96 -23.12 14.52
CA SER A 120 3.94 -23.94 15.23
C SER A 120 4.68 -23.11 16.30
N PRO A 121 4.75 -23.59 17.56
CA PRO A 121 5.52 -22.95 18.62
C PRO A 121 7.01 -22.78 18.29
N ASP A 122 7.64 -21.73 18.81
CA ASP A 122 9.06 -21.45 18.57
C ASP A 122 9.97 -22.64 18.94
N ASP A 123 9.68 -23.39 20.01
CA ASP A 123 10.45 -24.57 20.39
C ASP A 123 10.35 -25.72 19.39
N VAL A 124 9.22 -25.84 18.69
CA VAL A 124 9.04 -26.78 17.57
C VAL A 124 9.83 -26.29 16.36
N ARG A 125 9.71 -25.01 16.02
CA ARG A 125 10.38 -24.42 14.85
C ARG A 125 11.90 -24.33 15.00
N LEU A 126 12.42 -24.30 16.22
CA LEU A 126 13.86 -24.41 16.48
C LEU A 126 14.37 -25.86 16.34
N SER A 127 13.49 -26.85 16.16
CA SER A 127 13.90 -28.24 15.93
C SER A 127 14.33 -28.47 14.49
N ILE A 128 15.49 -29.08 14.29
CA ILE A 128 15.95 -29.53 12.96
C ILE A 128 14.96 -30.53 12.33
N VAL A 129 14.32 -31.37 13.16
CA VAL A 129 13.38 -32.40 12.68
C VAL A 129 12.16 -31.77 12.00
N PHE A 130 11.67 -30.64 12.52
CA PHE A 130 10.57 -29.90 11.92
C PHE A 130 10.91 -29.44 10.50
N TRP A 131 12.07 -28.82 10.32
CA TRP A 131 12.51 -28.33 9.02
C TRP A 131 12.85 -29.42 8.02
N ASN A 132 13.43 -30.54 8.47
CA ASN A 132 13.63 -31.70 7.60
C ASN A 132 12.30 -32.25 7.08
N GLY A 133 11.25 -32.28 7.91
CA GLY A 133 9.91 -32.66 7.46
C GLY A 133 9.38 -31.73 6.37
N LEU A 134 9.48 -30.42 6.56
CA LEU A 134 9.08 -29.44 5.54
C LEU A 134 9.90 -29.58 4.25
N ILE A 135 11.21 -29.82 4.35
CA ILE A 135 12.08 -30.03 3.19
C ILE A 135 11.69 -31.30 2.43
N ASP A 136 11.44 -32.42 3.13
CA ASP A 136 11.01 -33.67 2.51
C ASP A 136 9.68 -33.47 1.74
N ASP A 137 8.74 -32.73 2.32
CA ASP A 137 7.45 -32.39 1.69
C ASP A 137 7.65 -31.48 0.46
N MET A 138 8.53 -30.48 0.55
CA MET A 138 8.88 -29.60 -0.57
C MET A 138 9.54 -30.39 -1.71
N GLU A 139 10.51 -31.25 -1.44
CA GLU A 139 11.19 -32.07 -2.45
C GLU A 139 10.19 -33.00 -3.15
N ALA A 140 9.30 -33.64 -2.39
CA ALA A 140 8.26 -34.51 -2.93
C ALA A 140 7.29 -33.75 -3.85
N GLU A 141 6.82 -32.57 -3.42
CA GLU A 141 5.92 -31.73 -4.21
C GLU A 141 6.61 -31.22 -5.48
N ARG A 142 7.84 -30.70 -5.40
CA ARG A 142 8.59 -30.17 -6.55
C ARG A 142 8.93 -31.28 -7.56
N ALA A 143 9.28 -32.48 -7.10
CA ALA A 143 9.50 -33.64 -7.96
C ALA A 143 8.20 -34.09 -8.66
N ALA A 144 7.07 -34.08 -7.95
CA ALA A 144 5.77 -34.35 -8.54
C ALA A 144 5.38 -33.28 -9.58
N ALA A 145 5.61 -32.00 -9.28
CA ALA A 145 5.35 -30.89 -10.19
C ALA A 145 6.21 -30.96 -11.46
N LEU A 146 7.48 -31.34 -11.34
CA LEU A 146 8.38 -31.53 -12.48
C LEU A 146 7.95 -32.72 -13.35
N SER A 147 7.66 -33.86 -12.73
CA SER A 147 7.21 -35.07 -13.45
C SER A 147 5.82 -34.91 -14.08
N GLY A 148 4.97 -34.05 -13.52
CA GLY A 148 3.65 -33.71 -14.02
C GLY A 148 3.63 -32.58 -15.05
N ASP A 149 4.78 -32.10 -15.54
CA ASP A 149 4.91 -30.96 -16.45
C ASP A 149 4.27 -29.65 -15.93
N VAL A 150 4.09 -29.51 -14.61
CA VAL A 150 3.59 -28.28 -13.98
C VAL A 150 4.68 -27.21 -13.95
N ILE A 151 5.93 -27.62 -13.71
CA ILE A 151 7.10 -26.75 -13.71
C ILE A 151 8.15 -27.24 -14.72
N SER A 152 8.95 -26.32 -15.25
CA SER A 152 10.08 -26.65 -16.11
C SER A 152 11.30 -27.09 -15.30
N GLN A 153 12.20 -27.86 -15.92
CA GLN A 153 13.50 -28.23 -15.34
C GLN A 153 14.28 -27.02 -14.82
N SER A 154 14.31 -25.92 -15.58
CA SER A 154 15.01 -24.70 -15.16
C SER A 154 14.40 -24.03 -13.92
N ARG A 155 13.08 -24.18 -13.71
CA ARG A 155 12.42 -23.69 -12.50
C ARG A 155 12.75 -24.59 -11.30
N TYR A 156 12.76 -25.90 -11.50
CA TYR A 156 13.17 -26.86 -10.47
C TYR A 156 14.61 -26.58 -10.00
N GLU A 157 15.56 -26.46 -10.93
CA GLU A 157 16.97 -26.13 -10.61
C GLU A 157 17.12 -24.76 -9.94
N ASN A 158 16.27 -23.79 -10.29
CA ASN A 158 16.29 -22.48 -9.64
C ASN A 158 15.83 -22.57 -8.17
N TRP A 159 14.75 -23.31 -7.91
CA TRP A 159 14.27 -23.56 -6.55
C TRP A 159 15.31 -24.34 -5.74
N GLU A 160 15.91 -25.38 -6.33
CA GLU A 160 16.95 -26.18 -5.71
C GLU A 160 18.12 -25.30 -5.25
N ALA A 161 18.70 -24.50 -6.16
CA ALA A 161 19.87 -23.67 -5.87
C ALA A 161 19.58 -22.47 -4.94
N ASN A 162 18.38 -21.89 -4.99
CA ASN A 162 18.07 -20.65 -4.25
C ASN A 162 17.23 -20.87 -2.98
N THR A 163 16.72 -22.08 -2.76
CA THR A 163 15.86 -22.41 -1.61
C THR A 163 16.30 -23.69 -0.93
N LEU A 164 16.36 -24.82 -1.65
CA LEU A 164 16.68 -26.11 -1.05
C LEU A 164 18.12 -26.18 -0.50
N GLU A 165 19.11 -25.93 -1.35
CA GLU A 165 20.53 -26.02 -0.97
C GLU A 165 20.89 -25.07 0.19
N PRO A 166 20.43 -23.79 0.22
CA PRO A 166 20.65 -22.93 1.37
C PRO A 166 19.99 -23.41 2.66
N MET A 167 18.77 -23.97 2.59
CA MET A 167 18.10 -24.53 3.77
C MET A 167 18.86 -25.75 4.31
N GLN A 168 19.25 -26.68 3.43
CA GLN A 168 20.05 -27.85 3.77
C GLN A 168 21.41 -27.44 4.35
N SER A 169 22.07 -26.43 3.78
CA SER A 169 23.36 -25.94 4.30
C SER A 169 23.27 -25.38 5.73
N ILE A 170 22.13 -24.79 6.12
CA ILE A 170 21.90 -24.32 7.49
C ILE A 170 21.73 -25.54 8.41
N ILE A 171 20.88 -26.49 8.00
CA ILE A 171 20.55 -27.67 8.79
C ILE A 171 21.76 -28.59 9.00
N ASP A 172 22.52 -28.86 7.94
CA ASP A 172 23.71 -29.71 7.97
C ASP A 172 24.88 -29.08 8.75
N GLY A 173 24.87 -27.74 8.88
CA GLY A 173 25.82 -27.00 9.70
C GLY A 173 25.63 -27.22 11.20
N GLU A 174 24.44 -27.67 11.63
CA GLU A 174 24.07 -27.77 13.02
C GLU A 174 24.27 -29.17 13.61
N VAL A 175 25.07 -29.25 14.68
CA VAL A 175 25.48 -30.51 15.32
C VAL A 175 24.64 -30.82 16.58
N ALA A 176 23.94 -29.82 17.13
CA ALA A 176 23.28 -29.90 18.44
C ALA A 176 21.79 -30.27 18.39
N GLY A 177 21.21 -30.48 17.20
CA GLY A 177 19.81 -30.88 17.04
C GLY A 177 18.78 -29.74 17.11
N ASN A 178 19.19 -28.53 17.51
CA ASN A 178 18.36 -27.33 17.58
C ASN A 178 19.06 -26.16 16.88
N LEU A 179 18.28 -25.30 16.24
CA LEU A 179 18.70 -24.12 15.51
C LEU A 179 18.87 -22.91 16.43
N GLU A 180 19.70 -21.95 16.00
CA GLU A 180 19.70 -20.61 16.58
C GLU A 180 18.53 -19.75 16.05
N VAL A 181 18.12 -18.74 16.83
CA VAL A 181 17.04 -17.81 16.43
C VAL A 181 17.36 -17.06 15.13
N GLY A 182 18.63 -16.79 14.86
CA GLY A 182 19.07 -16.17 13.60
C GLY A 182 18.84 -17.07 12.40
N GLU A 183 19.14 -18.36 12.54
CA GLU A 183 18.98 -19.39 11.51
C GLU A 183 17.52 -19.65 11.19
N LEU A 184 16.69 -19.68 12.24
CA LEU A 184 15.23 -19.76 12.10
C LEU A 184 14.70 -18.67 11.16
N SER A 185 15.18 -17.41 11.28
CA SER A 185 14.74 -16.33 10.40
C SER A 185 15.12 -16.53 8.94
N TYR A 186 16.23 -17.22 8.65
CA TYR A 186 16.63 -17.53 7.28
C TYR A 186 15.78 -18.67 6.71
N LEU A 187 15.58 -19.75 7.48
CA LEU A 187 14.73 -20.88 7.08
C LEU A 187 13.28 -20.45 6.81
N ASP A 188 12.73 -19.59 7.67
CA ASP A 188 11.43 -18.94 7.43
C ASP A 188 11.39 -18.18 6.11
N GLY A 189 12.43 -17.39 5.83
CA GLY A 189 12.53 -16.62 4.60
C GLY A 189 12.54 -17.50 3.36
N TYR A 190 13.31 -18.60 3.38
CA TYR A 190 13.36 -19.56 2.28
C TYR A 190 12.03 -20.28 2.08
N TYR A 191 11.39 -20.72 3.16
CA TYR A 191 10.08 -21.37 3.07
C TYR A 191 8.99 -20.42 2.58
N HIS A 192 8.98 -19.16 3.03
CA HIS A 192 8.08 -18.15 2.47
C HIS A 192 8.34 -17.88 0.99
N SER A 193 9.61 -17.90 0.54
CA SER A 193 9.94 -17.80 -0.88
C SER A 193 9.36 -18.97 -1.67
N TYR A 194 9.49 -20.20 -1.15
CA TYR A 194 8.88 -21.38 -1.74
C TYR A 194 7.35 -21.24 -1.87
N LEU A 195 6.65 -20.83 -0.80
CA LEU A 195 5.20 -20.62 -0.86
C LEU A 195 4.81 -19.51 -1.87
N SER A 196 5.64 -18.47 -2.01
CA SER A 196 5.44 -17.42 -3.01
C SER A 196 5.58 -17.98 -4.44
N ASP A 197 6.54 -18.88 -4.68
CA ASP A 197 6.69 -19.56 -5.98
C ASP A 197 5.47 -20.44 -6.31
N LEU A 198 4.92 -21.15 -5.32
CA LEU A 198 3.64 -21.86 -5.47
C LEU A 198 2.49 -20.91 -5.83
N ALA A 199 2.41 -19.77 -5.15
CA ALA A 199 1.38 -18.76 -5.45
C ALA A 199 1.54 -18.17 -6.86
N TRP A 200 2.78 -18.02 -7.34
CA TRP A 200 3.06 -17.57 -8.70
C TRP A 200 2.62 -18.59 -9.74
N GLU A 201 2.78 -19.89 -9.48
CA GLU A 201 2.26 -20.95 -10.34
C GLU A 201 0.74 -20.86 -10.49
N VAL A 202 0.01 -20.61 -9.40
CA VAL A 202 -1.43 -20.34 -9.43
C VAL A 202 -1.75 -19.09 -10.25
N THR A 203 -0.94 -18.04 -10.13
CA THR A 203 -1.10 -16.79 -10.91
C THR A 203 -0.90 -17.00 -12.41
N VAL A 204 0.13 -17.74 -12.80
CA VAL A 204 0.48 -17.98 -14.22
C VAL A 204 -0.58 -18.84 -14.92
N GLN A 205 -1.30 -19.70 -14.20
CA GLN A 205 -2.44 -20.43 -14.74
C GLN A 205 -3.60 -19.50 -15.14
N ASN A 206 -3.73 -18.33 -14.51
CA ASN A 206 -4.77 -17.35 -14.84
C ASN A 206 -4.24 -15.90 -14.75
N PRO A 207 -3.38 -15.51 -15.71
CA PRO A 207 -2.60 -14.27 -15.63
C PRO A 207 -3.49 -13.02 -15.77
N MET A 208 -4.70 -13.18 -16.31
CA MET A 208 -5.63 -12.07 -16.50
C MET A 208 -5.99 -11.39 -15.17
N ASN A 209 -6.10 -12.16 -14.08
CA ASN A 209 -6.40 -11.57 -12.77
C ASN A 209 -5.29 -10.63 -12.30
N PHE A 210 -4.03 -11.03 -12.47
CA PHE A 210 -2.87 -10.20 -12.15
C PHE A 210 -2.79 -8.95 -13.05
N VAL A 211 -3.00 -9.10 -14.36
CA VAL A 211 -3.02 -7.95 -15.29
C VAL A 211 -4.10 -6.94 -14.91
N VAL A 212 -5.31 -7.41 -14.58
CA VAL A 212 -6.41 -6.54 -14.12
C VAL A 212 -6.04 -5.88 -12.79
N PHE A 213 -5.42 -6.61 -11.86
CA PHE A 213 -4.96 -6.06 -10.59
C PHE A 213 -3.99 -4.90 -10.82
N VAL A 214 -2.92 -5.11 -11.60
CA VAL A 214 -1.91 -4.09 -11.90
C VAL A 214 -2.54 -2.89 -12.63
N PHE A 215 -3.48 -3.13 -13.54
CA PHE A 215 -4.17 -2.05 -14.24
C PHE A 215 -5.01 -1.18 -13.30
N ILE A 216 -5.80 -1.78 -12.41
CA ILE A 216 -6.57 -1.03 -11.41
C ILE A 216 -5.64 -0.32 -10.42
N LEU A 217 -4.53 -0.95 -10.06
CA LEU A 217 -3.49 -0.35 -9.20
C LEU A 217 -2.94 0.92 -9.85
N LEU A 218 -2.61 0.86 -11.14
CA LEU A 218 -2.15 2.01 -11.91
C LEU A 218 -3.19 3.14 -11.93
N ILE A 219 -4.47 2.83 -12.11
CA ILE A 219 -5.56 3.81 -12.03
C ILE A 219 -5.59 4.48 -10.64
N ALA A 220 -5.46 3.71 -9.57
CA ALA A 220 -5.43 4.24 -8.20
C ALA A 220 -4.24 5.18 -8.00
N LEU A 221 -3.03 4.78 -8.43
CA LEU A 221 -1.80 5.58 -8.31
C LEU A 221 -1.86 6.88 -9.11
N ILE A 222 -2.35 6.82 -10.35
CA ILE A 222 -2.57 8.00 -11.18
C ILE A 222 -3.58 8.95 -10.52
N SER A 223 -4.70 8.42 -10.03
CA SER A 223 -5.75 9.20 -9.37
C SER A 223 -5.24 9.91 -8.10
N MET A 224 -4.41 9.22 -7.31
CA MET A 224 -3.77 9.81 -6.14
C MET A 224 -2.73 10.86 -6.51
N SER A 225 -2.02 10.70 -7.63
CA SER A 225 -1.10 11.72 -8.13
C SER A 225 -1.83 12.99 -8.58
N VAL A 226 -2.98 12.83 -9.25
CA VAL A 226 -3.88 13.94 -9.64
C VAL A 226 -4.37 14.72 -8.42
N PHE A 227 -4.69 14.02 -7.32
CA PHE A 227 -5.15 14.61 -6.07
C PHE A 227 -4.03 15.28 -5.27
N ARG A 228 -2.87 14.61 -5.13
CA ARG A 228 -1.82 14.98 -4.17
C ARG A 228 -1.27 16.38 -4.39
N SER A 229 -0.91 16.72 -5.62
CA SER A 229 -0.30 18.03 -5.92
C SER A 229 -1.25 19.21 -5.62
N PRO A 230 -2.50 19.22 -6.12
CA PRO A 230 -3.49 20.25 -5.79
C PRO A 230 -3.80 20.35 -4.29
N ALA A 231 -3.91 19.22 -3.58
CA ALA A 231 -4.17 19.22 -2.14
C ALA A 231 -3.04 19.88 -1.33
N VAL A 232 -1.79 19.63 -1.70
CA VAL A 232 -0.62 20.25 -1.05
C VAL A 232 -0.60 21.77 -1.30
N SER A 233 -0.93 22.20 -2.51
CA SER A 233 -0.99 23.63 -2.87
C SER A 233 -2.20 24.39 -2.29
N LEU A 234 -3.29 23.68 -1.94
CA LEU A 234 -4.49 24.30 -1.37
C LEU A 234 -4.18 25.06 -0.08
N MET A 235 -3.20 24.59 0.70
CA MET A 235 -2.91 25.19 2.00
C MET A 235 -2.27 26.58 1.91
N PRO A 236 -1.19 26.79 1.12
CA PRO A 236 -0.70 28.13 0.79
C PRO A 236 -1.78 29.04 0.20
N ASP A 237 -2.73 28.48 -0.56
CA ASP A 237 -3.79 29.24 -1.22
C ASP A 237 -4.82 29.82 -0.23
N VAL A 238 -5.04 29.17 0.92
CA VAL A 238 -6.05 29.59 1.92
C VAL A 238 -5.44 30.13 3.23
N THR A 239 -4.11 30.12 3.37
CA THR A 239 -3.43 30.51 4.61
C THR A 239 -2.36 31.58 4.40
N MET A 240 -2.42 32.64 5.22
CA MET A 240 -1.46 33.73 5.23
C MET A 240 -0.03 33.26 5.54
N LYS A 241 0.97 33.85 4.88
CA LYS A 241 2.40 33.46 4.94
C LYS A 241 2.93 33.27 6.38
N PRO A 242 2.71 34.18 7.35
CA PRO A 242 3.24 34.03 8.72
C PRO A 242 2.60 32.89 9.52
N LEU A 243 1.42 32.41 9.11
CA LEU A 243 0.68 31.36 9.81
C LEU A 243 0.84 29.98 9.18
N ARG A 244 1.45 29.87 7.98
CA ARG A 244 1.61 28.61 7.24
C ARG A 244 2.28 27.51 8.05
N SER A 245 3.30 27.83 8.86
CA SER A 245 3.98 26.83 9.72
C SER A 245 3.03 26.21 10.77
N LYS A 246 2.23 27.02 11.47
CA LYS A 246 1.22 26.53 12.43
C LYS A 246 0.17 25.67 11.75
N ALA A 247 -0.16 26.03 10.53
CA ALA A 247 -1.10 25.36 9.69
C ALA A 247 -0.59 23.98 9.22
N ASN A 248 0.68 23.90 8.83
CA ASN A 248 1.35 22.65 8.52
C ASN A 248 1.40 21.70 9.73
N ALA A 249 1.54 22.22 10.96
CA ALA A 249 1.47 21.39 12.15
C ALA A 249 0.11 20.67 12.30
N ILE A 250 -1.00 21.35 11.99
CA ILE A 250 -2.34 20.75 12.01
C ILE A 250 -2.47 19.71 10.90
N ILE A 251 -1.93 19.97 9.72
CA ILE A 251 -1.93 19.01 8.61
C ILE A 251 -1.16 17.73 8.97
N ASN A 252 0.02 17.87 9.56
CA ASN A 252 0.80 16.72 10.01
C ASN A 252 0.03 15.90 11.07
N LEU A 253 -0.71 16.57 11.95
CA LEU A 253 -1.62 15.91 12.90
C LEU A 253 -2.73 15.13 12.17
N MET A 254 -3.33 15.70 11.11
CA MET A 254 -4.33 14.99 10.30
C MET A 254 -3.76 13.77 9.58
N GLY A 255 -2.53 13.86 9.07
CA GLY A 255 -1.80 12.73 8.51
C GLY A 255 -1.52 11.65 9.55
N ALA A 256 -1.03 12.01 10.73
CA ALA A 256 -0.81 11.06 11.83
C ALA A 256 -2.11 10.36 12.25
N ALA A 257 -3.22 11.10 12.36
CA ALA A 257 -4.54 10.56 12.67
C ALA A 257 -5.01 9.56 11.60
N ALA A 258 -4.77 9.84 10.32
CA ALA A 258 -5.08 8.93 9.22
C ALA A 258 -4.23 7.64 9.28
N GLY A 259 -2.93 7.76 9.57
CA GLY A 259 -2.05 6.60 9.73
C GLY A 259 -2.51 5.69 10.87
N VAL A 260 -2.85 6.27 12.02
CA VAL A 260 -3.41 5.53 13.16
C VAL A 260 -4.76 4.90 12.78
N THR A 261 -5.61 5.60 12.04
CA THR A 261 -6.90 5.06 11.58
C THR A 261 -6.68 3.84 10.67
N SER A 262 -5.74 3.91 9.72
CA SER A 262 -5.38 2.78 8.86
C SER A 262 -4.91 1.58 9.67
N LEU A 263 -4.06 1.80 10.68
CA LEU A 263 -3.58 0.73 11.55
C LEU A 263 -4.73 0.10 12.36
N ILE A 264 -5.60 0.93 12.94
CA ILE A 264 -6.78 0.45 13.68
C ILE A 264 -7.67 -0.40 12.78
N ILE A 265 -7.92 0.02 11.53
CA ILE A 265 -8.71 -0.76 10.58
C ILE A 265 -8.07 -2.14 10.35
N LEU A 266 -6.75 -2.19 10.10
CA LEU A 266 -6.04 -3.45 9.91
C LEU A 266 -6.11 -4.37 11.14
N THR A 267 -5.91 -3.80 12.34
CA THR A 267 -5.97 -4.55 13.60
C THR A 267 -7.37 -5.06 13.89
N LEU A 268 -8.43 -4.26 13.67
CA LEU A 268 -9.82 -4.66 13.91
C LEU A 268 -10.25 -5.82 13.02
N PHE A 269 -9.72 -5.90 11.81
CA PHE A 269 -9.95 -7.02 10.90
C PHE A 269 -8.97 -8.19 11.08
N GLY A 270 -8.05 -8.11 12.05
CA GLY A 270 -7.08 -9.18 12.32
C GLY A 270 -6.08 -9.41 11.18
N LEU A 271 -5.80 -8.37 10.39
CA LEU A 271 -4.95 -8.44 9.18
C LEU A 271 -3.46 -8.18 9.48
N GLY A 272 -3.14 -7.82 10.71
CA GLY A 272 -1.77 -7.61 11.16
C GLY A 272 -0.97 -8.91 11.10
N GLY A 273 0.20 -8.88 10.44
CA GLY A 273 1.13 -10.02 10.41
C GLY A 273 0.74 -11.22 9.54
N LYS A 274 -0.54 -11.39 9.19
CA LYS A 274 -1.01 -12.56 8.43
C LYS A 274 -0.78 -12.44 6.92
N SER A 275 -0.49 -13.57 6.29
CA SER A 275 -0.45 -13.79 4.84
C SER A 275 -1.70 -14.55 4.37
N TYR A 276 -1.99 -14.53 3.07
CA TYR A 276 -3.11 -15.27 2.44
C TYR A 276 -4.53 -14.95 2.96
N VAL A 277 -4.69 -13.90 3.76
CA VAL A 277 -5.99 -13.44 4.28
C VAL A 277 -6.72 -12.54 3.29
N SER A 278 -8.06 -12.52 3.33
CA SER A 278 -8.84 -11.59 2.50
C SER A 278 -8.73 -10.15 3.03
N TYR A 279 -8.25 -9.22 2.19
CA TYR A 279 -8.19 -7.80 2.52
C TYR A 279 -9.47 -7.03 2.13
N LEU A 280 -10.50 -7.75 1.69
CA LEU A 280 -11.72 -7.17 1.12
C LEU A 280 -12.38 -6.16 2.05
N ALA A 281 -12.57 -6.55 3.32
CA ALA A 281 -13.20 -5.68 4.30
C ALA A 281 -12.40 -4.39 4.54
N ALA A 282 -11.07 -4.49 4.66
CA ALA A 282 -10.21 -3.34 4.89
C ALA A 282 -10.23 -2.35 3.71
N PHE A 283 -10.10 -2.81 2.47
CA PHE A 283 -10.16 -1.94 1.30
C PHE A 283 -11.52 -1.24 1.17
N ILE A 284 -12.62 -1.97 1.39
CA ILE A 284 -13.97 -1.37 1.36
C ILE A 284 -14.11 -0.32 2.46
N THR A 285 -13.70 -0.63 3.68
CA THR A 285 -13.76 0.33 4.80
C THR A 285 -12.93 1.58 4.50
N VAL A 286 -11.70 1.44 4.03
CA VAL A 286 -10.83 2.58 3.71
C VAL A 286 -11.42 3.42 2.56
N GLY A 287 -11.89 2.78 1.48
CA GLY A 287 -12.55 3.48 0.38
C GLY A 287 -13.79 4.26 0.83
N LEU A 288 -14.62 3.67 1.69
CA LEU A 288 -15.78 4.37 2.27
C LEU A 288 -15.36 5.53 3.18
N VAL A 289 -14.35 5.35 4.02
CA VAL A 289 -13.80 6.42 4.86
C VAL A 289 -13.29 7.57 4.00
N MET A 290 -12.55 7.29 2.91
CA MET A 290 -12.09 8.32 1.98
C MET A 290 -13.26 9.12 1.39
N LEU A 291 -14.32 8.45 0.94
CA LEU A 291 -15.52 9.11 0.39
C LEU A 291 -16.29 9.92 1.44
N LEU A 292 -16.41 9.40 2.67
CA LEU A 292 -17.05 10.11 3.77
C LEU A 292 -16.27 11.36 4.18
N VAL A 293 -14.94 11.25 4.30
CA VAL A 293 -14.07 12.39 4.61
C VAL A 293 -14.10 13.42 3.48
N LEU A 294 -14.16 12.98 2.22
CA LEU A 294 -14.35 13.87 1.08
C LEU A 294 -15.69 14.62 1.18
N LEU A 295 -16.78 13.93 1.53
CA LEU A 295 -18.08 14.58 1.70
C LEU A 295 -18.03 15.67 2.79
N VAL A 296 -17.39 15.38 3.93
CA VAL A 296 -17.19 16.36 5.01
C VAL A 296 -16.31 17.52 4.54
N PHE A 297 -15.23 17.23 3.80
CA PHE A 297 -14.36 18.24 3.20
C PHE A 297 -15.17 19.16 2.28
N LEU A 298 -15.95 18.62 1.34
CA LEU A 298 -16.76 19.42 0.41
C LEU A 298 -17.85 20.23 1.10
N TRP A 299 -18.41 19.71 2.19
CA TRP A 299 -19.41 20.43 2.97
C TRP A 299 -18.83 21.62 3.75
N LYS A 300 -17.56 21.52 4.18
CA LYS A 300 -16.93 22.52 5.07
C LYS A 300 -15.92 23.43 4.38
N VAL A 301 -15.34 23.00 3.27
CA VAL A 301 -14.30 23.71 2.53
C VAL A 301 -14.91 24.35 1.29
N ASN A 302 -14.98 25.68 1.32
CA ASN A 302 -15.32 26.49 0.16
C ASN A 302 -14.07 27.27 -0.25
N GLU A 303 -13.29 26.69 -1.16
CA GLU A 303 -12.00 27.23 -1.58
C GLU A 303 -12.11 28.69 -2.09
N PRO A 304 -13.02 29.05 -3.03
CA PRO A 304 -13.14 30.43 -3.51
C PRO A 304 -13.38 31.44 -2.40
N LYS A 305 -14.22 31.10 -1.41
CA LYS A 305 -14.48 31.96 -0.26
C LYS A 305 -13.25 32.11 0.63
N MET A 306 -12.58 30.99 0.94
CA MET A 306 -11.38 31.00 1.79
C MET A 306 -10.21 31.76 1.17
N VAL A 307 -10.03 31.66 -0.16
CA VAL A 307 -9.01 32.43 -0.89
C VAL A 307 -9.32 33.93 -0.82
N LYS A 308 -10.57 34.34 -1.04
CA LYS A 308 -10.97 35.75 -0.91
C LYS A 308 -10.76 36.29 0.50
N GLU A 309 -11.11 35.51 1.51
CA GLU A 309 -10.88 35.88 2.92
C GLU A 309 -9.40 36.01 3.23
N ARG A 310 -8.57 35.09 2.73
CA ARG A 310 -7.10 35.15 2.88
C ARG A 310 -6.53 36.42 2.25
N ILE A 311 -6.92 36.75 1.00
CA ILE A 311 -6.48 37.98 0.32
C ILE A 311 -6.90 39.24 1.10
N ALA A 312 -8.13 39.27 1.60
CA ALA A 312 -8.61 40.39 2.42
C ALA A 312 -7.83 40.54 3.73
N LEU A 313 -7.43 39.42 4.35
CA LEU A 313 -6.57 39.44 5.54
C LEU A 313 -5.14 39.87 5.21
N ASP A 314 -4.57 39.42 4.09
CA ASP A 314 -3.24 39.85 3.65
C ASP A 314 -3.21 41.37 3.45
N ALA A 315 -4.21 41.94 2.77
CA ALA A 315 -4.37 43.40 2.63
C ALA A 315 -4.53 44.11 3.98
N LYS A 316 -5.34 43.56 4.90
CA LYS A 316 -5.55 44.13 6.24
C LYS A 316 -4.27 44.18 7.08
N PHE A 317 -3.38 43.22 6.92
CA PHE A 317 -2.14 43.12 7.70
C PHE A 317 -0.91 43.63 6.95
N GLY A 318 -1.07 44.24 5.76
CA GLY A 318 0.04 44.75 4.95
C GLY A 318 0.99 43.65 4.49
N LEU A 319 0.46 42.45 4.24
CA LEU A 319 1.21 41.27 3.77
C LEU A 319 1.09 41.08 2.26
N THR A 320 0.51 42.05 1.55
CA THR A 320 0.48 42.07 0.09
C THR A 320 1.92 42.14 -0.40
N GLU A 321 2.38 41.09 -1.08
CA GLU A 321 3.66 41.12 -1.78
C GLU A 321 3.55 42.24 -2.83
N ASN A 322 4.43 43.25 -2.74
CA ASN A 322 4.60 44.21 -3.82
C ASN A 322 5.08 43.42 -5.04
N GLU A 323 4.54 43.69 -6.23
CA GLU A 323 4.92 43.04 -7.50
C GLU A 323 6.41 43.24 -7.89
N GLU A 324 7.20 43.92 -7.06
CA GLU A 324 8.62 44.23 -7.29
C GLU A 324 9.61 43.18 -6.72
N ASP A 325 9.16 42.18 -5.97
CA ASP A 325 10.03 41.14 -5.37
C ASP A 325 10.01 39.77 -6.12
N VAL A 326 9.64 39.74 -7.40
CA VAL A 326 9.77 38.56 -8.29
C VAL A 326 10.73 38.84 -9.43
#